data_AF-A0A1V0A0I9-F1
#
_entry.id   AF-A0A1V0A0I9-F1
#
_cell.length_a   1.000
_cell.length_b   1.000
_cell.length_c   1.000
_cell.angle_alpha   90.00
_cell.angle_beta   90.00
_cell.angle_gamma   90.00
#
_symmetry.space_group_name_H-M   'P 1'
#
loop_
_entity.id
_entity.type
_entity.pdbx_description
1 polymer ?
#
loop_
_entity_poly.entity_id
_entity_poly.type
_entity_poly.pdbx_seq_one_letter_code
_entity_poly.pdbx_strand_id
1 'polypeptide(L)'
;MPVHPLMPARPLMPARLPMPVRPLTAARPLMTARPLVAAAVAVVMTAAPASASGVSVQQTLLTCQVSTTSERPITFTPPVKLMPRTVTAQAGIVLTGCSSSTPAAANLRTGVMSVRSTGRASCAGVRDVHGKGTITWYGADGTRTGMSTVRPSVQKVAGYNPGDMLLGGRVTKGALAGANVVGTATPTSDVSVCATKGLGAVHGTGKITFIS
;
A
#
# COMPACT_ATOMS: atom_id res chain seq x y z
N MET A 1 24.96 7.68 -50.05
CA MET A 1 25.09 8.92 -49.25
C MET A 1 24.22 8.78 -48.01
N PRO A 2 24.80 8.63 -46.80
CA PRO A 2 24.01 8.42 -45.59
C PRO A 2 23.52 9.76 -45.03
N VAL A 3 22.21 9.88 -44.86
CA VAL A 3 21.55 11.05 -44.27
C VAL A 3 21.44 10.81 -42.77
N HIS A 4 22.19 11.56 -41.97
CA HIS A 4 22.08 11.55 -40.51
C HIS A 4 20.90 12.45 -40.08
N PRO A 5 19.95 11.95 -39.28
CA PRO A 5 18.89 12.78 -38.73
C PRO A 5 19.43 13.65 -37.57
N LEU A 6 19.14 14.95 -37.65
CA LEU A 6 19.43 15.96 -36.62
C LEU A 6 18.76 15.60 -35.29
N MET A 7 19.53 15.67 -34.19
CA MET A 7 18.98 15.61 -32.84
C MET A 7 18.25 16.92 -32.47
N PRO A 8 17.07 16.84 -31.80
CA PRO A 8 16.40 18.02 -31.29
C PRO A 8 17.10 18.59 -30.04
N ALA A 9 17.11 19.93 -29.97
CA ALA A 9 17.71 20.71 -28.90
C ALA A 9 17.06 20.46 -27.52
N ARG A 10 17.90 20.35 -26.49
CA ARG A 10 17.49 20.22 -25.09
C ARG A 10 16.80 21.50 -24.60
N PRO A 11 15.62 21.42 -23.95
CA PRO A 11 15.02 22.58 -23.30
C PRO A 11 15.80 22.96 -22.03
N LEU A 12 16.05 24.26 -21.87
CA LEU A 12 16.64 24.87 -20.68
C LEU A 12 15.68 24.77 -19.49
N MET A 13 16.18 24.25 -18.37
CA MET A 13 15.44 24.19 -17.11
C MET A 13 15.26 25.60 -16.51
N PRO A 14 14.06 25.94 -16.00
CA PRO A 14 13.86 27.20 -15.28
C PRO A 14 14.50 27.15 -13.88
N ALA A 15 15.04 28.30 -13.47
CA ALA A 15 15.66 28.54 -12.18
C ALA A 15 14.66 28.31 -11.02
N ARG A 16 15.11 27.60 -9.99
CA ARG A 16 14.37 27.37 -8.75
C ARG A 16 14.28 28.67 -7.95
N LEU A 17 13.07 29.10 -7.62
CA LEU A 17 12.83 30.17 -6.65
C LEU A 17 13.10 29.67 -5.21
N PRO A 18 13.63 30.53 -4.33
CA PRO A 18 13.89 30.19 -2.93
C PRO A 18 12.58 30.08 -2.13
N MET A 19 12.48 29.05 -1.27
CA MET A 19 11.34 28.87 -0.38
C MET A 19 11.41 29.80 0.85
N PRO A 20 10.28 30.31 1.34
CA PRO A 20 10.21 31.07 2.59
C PRO A 20 10.37 30.16 3.81
N VAL A 21 11.30 30.52 4.69
CA VAL A 21 11.54 29.89 5.98
C VAL A 21 10.39 30.27 6.92
N ARG A 22 9.67 29.27 7.46
CA ARG A 22 8.63 29.49 8.48
C ARG A 22 9.26 29.54 9.89
N PRO A 23 8.85 30.49 10.74
CA PRO A 23 9.32 30.57 12.12
C PRO A 23 8.68 29.49 13.00
N LEU A 24 9.48 28.91 13.91
CA LEU A 24 9.01 28.07 15.02
C LEU A 24 8.38 28.96 16.10
N THR A 25 7.08 28.77 16.35
CA THR A 25 6.41 29.37 17.51
C THR A 25 6.35 28.34 18.63
N ALA A 26 7.16 28.56 19.66
CA ALA A 26 7.09 27.83 20.93
C ALA A 26 6.02 28.48 21.83
N ALA A 27 5.15 27.66 22.43
CA ALA A 27 4.31 28.08 23.54
C ALA A 27 4.20 26.95 24.57
N ARG A 28 4.87 27.18 25.72
CA ARG A 28 4.69 26.42 26.96
C ARG A 28 3.53 27.03 27.74
N PRO A 29 2.69 26.21 28.40
CA PRO A 29 2.07 26.61 29.65
C PRO A 29 2.69 25.85 30.83
N LEU A 30 3.25 26.62 31.77
CA LEU A 30 3.45 26.19 33.14
C LEU A 30 2.07 25.99 33.77
N MET A 31 1.79 24.79 34.27
CA MET A 31 0.69 24.58 35.21
C MET A 31 1.24 24.33 36.60
N THR A 32 0.76 25.20 37.48
CA THR A 32 1.00 25.36 38.92
C THR A 32 0.61 24.13 39.72
N ALA A 33 1.53 23.71 40.59
CA ALA A 33 1.31 22.69 41.61
C ALA A 33 0.40 23.20 42.74
N ARG A 34 -0.48 22.33 43.24
CA ARG A 34 -1.26 22.49 44.46
C ARG A 34 -0.96 21.29 45.37
N PRO A 35 -0.44 21.47 46.59
CA PRO A 35 -0.37 20.40 47.56
C PRO A 35 -1.66 20.38 48.40
N LEU A 36 -2.12 19.21 48.83
CA LEU A 36 -2.90 19.02 50.07
C LEU A 36 -2.99 17.51 50.42
N VAL A 37 -2.41 17.21 51.58
CA VAL A 37 -2.82 16.25 52.63
C VAL A 37 -2.77 14.75 52.35
N ALA A 38 -1.93 14.11 53.17
CA ALA A 38 -1.75 12.68 53.34
C ALA A 38 -2.93 12.00 54.05
N ALA A 39 -3.31 10.82 53.56
CA ALA A 39 -3.95 9.78 54.35
C ALA A 39 -3.25 8.45 54.01
N ALA A 40 -2.44 7.95 54.95
CA ALA A 40 -1.75 6.68 54.83
C ALA A 40 -2.73 5.54 55.12
N VAL A 41 -3.14 4.82 54.08
CA VAL A 41 -3.80 3.52 54.20
C VAL A 41 -2.82 2.48 53.68
N ALA A 42 -2.35 1.61 54.56
CA ALA A 42 -1.48 0.49 54.22
C ALA A 42 -2.28 -0.57 53.47
N VAL A 43 -2.26 -0.52 52.13
CA VAL A 43 -2.72 -1.59 51.26
C VAL A 43 -1.51 -2.44 50.92
N VAL A 44 -1.56 -3.73 51.27
CA VAL A 44 -0.59 -4.74 50.81
C VAL A 44 -0.69 -4.80 49.29
N MET A 45 0.21 -4.11 48.60
CA MET A 45 0.35 -4.18 47.16
C MET A 45 1.00 -5.52 46.82
N THR A 46 0.19 -6.50 46.44
CA THR A 46 0.64 -7.58 45.58
C THR A 46 1.17 -6.93 44.30
N ALA A 47 2.50 -6.92 44.15
CA ALA A 47 3.16 -6.41 42.96
C ALA A 47 2.68 -7.19 41.75
N ALA A 48 1.72 -6.61 41.02
CA ALA A 48 1.28 -7.12 39.74
C ALA A 48 2.49 -7.13 38.80
N PRO A 49 2.75 -8.23 38.08
CA PRO A 49 3.87 -8.27 37.15
C PRO A 49 3.67 -7.17 36.12
N ALA A 50 4.64 -6.25 36.05
CA ALA A 50 4.71 -5.26 34.99
C ALA A 50 4.76 -6.03 33.67
N SER A 51 3.65 -6.02 32.93
CA SER A 51 3.56 -6.62 31.62
C SER A 51 4.51 -5.85 30.72
N ALA A 52 5.70 -6.40 30.50
CA ALA A 52 6.65 -5.88 29.54
C ALA A 52 5.91 -5.78 28.19
N SER A 53 5.65 -4.55 27.75
CA SER A 53 5.11 -4.28 26.43
C SER A 53 6.17 -4.69 25.43
N GLY A 54 6.15 -5.96 25.02
CA GLY A 54 7.03 -6.48 24.00
C GLY A 54 6.81 -5.67 22.73
N VAL A 55 7.85 -4.96 22.29
CA VAL A 55 7.88 -4.34 20.97
C VAL A 55 7.74 -5.50 19.97
N SER A 56 6.57 -5.65 19.36
CA SER A 56 6.37 -6.64 18.31
C SER A 56 7.21 -6.21 17.11
N VAL A 57 8.35 -6.85 16.91
CA VAL A 57 9.14 -6.67 15.69
C VAL A 57 8.29 -7.20 14.54
N GLN A 58 7.86 -6.32 13.64
CA GLN A 58 7.18 -6.72 12.41
C GLN A 58 8.14 -7.60 11.61
N GLN A 59 7.74 -8.83 11.34
CA GLN A 59 8.54 -9.77 10.57
C GLN A 59 7.97 -9.84 9.16
N THR A 60 8.84 -9.68 8.17
CA THR A 60 8.51 -10.02 6.80
C THR A 60 8.25 -11.52 6.73
N LEU A 61 7.10 -11.91 6.16
CA LEU A 61 6.69 -13.29 5.98
C LEU A 61 6.97 -13.74 4.54
N LEU A 62 6.62 -12.90 3.57
CA LEU A 62 6.75 -13.16 2.14
C LEU A 62 6.94 -11.86 1.36
N THR A 63 7.80 -11.86 0.35
CA THR A 63 7.95 -10.77 -0.61
C THR A 63 7.81 -11.31 -2.03
N CYS A 64 7.00 -10.67 -2.88
CA CYS A 64 6.84 -11.01 -4.29
C CYS A 64 6.95 -9.76 -5.18
N GLN A 65 7.38 -9.96 -6.43
CA GLN A 65 7.15 -9.00 -7.49
C GLN A 65 5.70 -9.07 -7.95
N VAL A 66 5.14 -7.95 -8.38
CA VAL A 66 3.77 -7.88 -8.91
C VAL A 66 3.75 -7.31 -10.31
N SER A 67 2.84 -7.82 -11.14
CA SER A 67 2.53 -7.24 -12.44
C SER A 67 1.06 -7.45 -12.81
N THR A 68 0.49 -6.47 -13.51
CA THR A 68 -0.75 -6.69 -14.27
C THR A 68 -0.40 -7.36 -15.59
N THR A 69 -1.19 -8.33 -16.04
CA THR A 69 -1.02 -8.87 -17.40
C THR A 69 -1.60 -7.90 -18.44
N SER A 70 -1.19 -8.03 -19.71
CA SER A 70 -1.77 -7.28 -20.83
C SER A 70 -3.29 -7.48 -20.96
N GLU A 71 -3.75 -8.69 -20.66
CA GLU A 71 -5.17 -9.08 -20.71
C GLU A 71 -5.97 -8.63 -19.48
N ARG A 72 -5.29 -8.33 -18.36
CA ARG A 72 -5.92 -8.02 -17.08
C ARG A 72 -5.31 -6.76 -16.45
N PRO A 73 -5.51 -5.58 -17.07
CA PRO A 73 -5.18 -4.32 -16.41
C PRO A 73 -6.00 -4.14 -15.13
N ILE A 74 -5.60 -3.14 -14.34
CA ILE A 74 -6.47 -2.57 -13.34
C ILE A 74 -7.51 -1.71 -14.07
N THR A 75 -8.79 -2.01 -13.93
CA THR A 75 -9.90 -1.25 -14.54
C THR A 75 -10.67 -0.46 -13.50
N PHE A 76 -11.20 0.71 -13.90
CA PHE A 76 -11.96 1.61 -13.04
C PHE A 76 -13.34 1.92 -13.65
N THR A 77 -14.39 1.61 -12.90
CA THR A 77 -15.76 1.86 -13.30
C THR A 77 -16.50 2.69 -12.23
N PRO A 78 -16.89 3.93 -12.54
CA PRO A 78 -16.59 4.67 -13.77
C PRO A 78 -15.12 5.17 -13.78
N PRO A 79 -14.56 5.67 -14.90
CA PRO A 79 -13.16 6.08 -15.00
C PRO A 79 -12.69 7.07 -13.91
N VAL A 80 -11.45 7.00 -13.43
CA VAL A 80 -10.96 8.00 -12.46
C VAL A 80 -10.81 9.35 -13.15
N LYS A 81 -11.18 10.45 -12.49
CA LYS A 81 -11.08 11.82 -13.02
C LYS A 81 -10.50 12.76 -11.94
N LEU A 82 -10.32 14.04 -12.27
CA LEU A 82 -9.79 15.04 -11.34
C LEU A 82 -10.65 15.16 -10.06
N MET A 83 -11.97 15.11 -10.19
CA MET A 83 -12.88 15.24 -9.04
C MET A 83 -13.12 13.90 -8.34
N PRO A 84 -12.98 13.80 -7.00
CA PRO A 84 -13.17 12.55 -6.27
C PRO A 84 -14.57 11.98 -6.40
N ARG A 85 -14.67 10.72 -6.85
CA ARG A 85 -15.93 9.99 -6.97
C ARG A 85 -15.80 8.53 -6.54
N THR A 86 -16.92 7.90 -6.21
CA THR A 86 -16.95 6.47 -5.95
C THR A 86 -16.67 5.71 -7.24
N VAL A 87 -15.64 4.88 -7.22
CA VAL A 87 -15.25 4.00 -8.33
C VAL A 87 -15.15 2.57 -7.84
N THR A 88 -15.47 1.63 -8.71
CA THR A 88 -15.14 0.21 -8.55
C THR A 88 -13.85 -0.05 -9.31
N ALA A 89 -12.85 -0.60 -8.62
CA ALA A 89 -11.63 -1.08 -9.23
C ALA A 89 -11.62 -2.60 -9.30
N GLN A 90 -11.18 -3.16 -10.43
CA GLN A 90 -10.97 -4.60 -10.62
C GLN A 90 -9.59 -4.84 -11.20
N ALA A 91 -8.90 -5.88 -10.74
CA ALA A 91 -7.59 -6.24 -11.29
C ALA A 91 -7.31 -7.74 -11.21
N GLY A 92 -6.56 -8.22 -12.19
CA GLY A 92 -5.83 -9.48 -12.14
C GLY A 92 -4.34 -9.20 -12.03
N ILE A 93 -3.70 -9.73 -11.00
CA ILE A 93 -2.30 -9.46 -10.68
C ILE A 93 -1.58 -10.81 -10.63
N VAL A 94 -0.40 -10.87 -11.24
CA VAL A 94 0.52 -12.01 -11.12
C VAL A 94 1.57 -11.67 -10.08
N LEU A 95 1.83 -12.62 -9.20
CA LEU A 95 2.87 -12.58 -8.18
C LEU A 95 3.99 -13.52 -8.61
N THR A 96 5.20 -13.00 -8.76
CA THR A 96 6.37 -13.78 -9.17
C THR A 96 7.55 -13.57 -8.24
N GLY A 97 8.54 -14.46 -8.30
CA GLY A 97 9.76 -14.35 -7.51
C GLY A 97 9.50 -14.28 -6.01
N CYS A 98 8.50 -15.02 -5.52
CA CYS A 98 8.14 -14.96 -4.12
C CYS A 98 9.24 -15.60 -3.26
N SER A 99 9.69 -14.85 -2.26
CA SER A 99 10.71 -15.25 -1.29
C SER A 99 10.13 -15.18 0.12
N SER A 100 10.26 -16.27 0.86
CA SER A 100 9.76 -16.41 2.22
C SER A 100 10.92 -16.42 3.20
N SER A 101 10.75 -15.73 4.32
CA SER A 101 11.61 -15.80 5.51
C SER A 101 11.00 -16.69 6.60
N THR A 102 9.85 -17.34 6.34
CA THR A 102 9.13 -18.16 7.32
C THR A 102 8.74 -19.53 6.78
N PRO A 103 8.67 -20.57 7.64
CA PRO A 103 8.22 -21.90 7.23
C PRO A 103 6.79 -21.92 6.68
N ALA A 104 5.90 -21.09 7.25
CA ALA A 104 4.49 -21.02 6.87
C ALA A 104 4.26 -20.64 5.40
N ALA A 105 5.22 -19.95 4.78
CA ALA A 105 5.16 -19.50 3.39
C ALA A 105 6.28 -20.07 2.51
N ALA A 106 7.03 -21.07 3.00
CA ALA A 106 8.20 -21.62 2.31
C ALA A 106 7.87 -22.23 0.93
N ASN A 107 6.64 -22.73 0.76
CA ASN A 107 6.18 -23.36 -0.49
C ASN A 107 5.46 -22.38 -1.44
N LEU A 108 5.36 -21.09 -1.10
CA LEU A 108 4.68 -20.10 -1.94
C LEU A 108 5.71 -19.43 -2.87
N ARG A 109 5.73 -19.81 -4.15
CA ARG A 109 6.74 -19.33 -5.13
C ARG A 109 6.18 -18.33 -6.12
N THR A 110 4.93 -18.52 -6.53
CA THR A 110 4.18 -17.60 -7.37
C THR A 110 2.73 -17.56 -6.92
N GLY A 111 1.98 -16.60 -7.44
CA GLY A 111 0.56 -16.49 -7.16
C GLY A 111 -0.20 -15.74 -8.24
N VAL A 112 -1.50 -15.97 -8.29
CA VAL A 112 -2.43 -15.19 -9.11
C VAL A 112 -3.47 -14.58 -8.19
N MET A 113 -3.53 -13.26 -8.18
CA MET A 113 -4.45 -12.49 -7.36
C MET A 113 -5.55 -11.89 -8.22
N SER A 114 -6.80 -12.07 -7.81
CA SER A 114 -7.93 -11.28 -8.31
C SER A 114 -8.40 -10.36 -7.20
N VAL A 115 -8.69 -9.10 -7.53
CA VAL A 115 -9.18 -8.13 -6.54
C VAL A 115 -10.31 -7.31 -7.13
N ARG A 116 -11.31 -7.07 -6.28
CA ARG A 116 -12.40 -6.13 -6.55
C ARG A 116 -12.56 -5.23 -5.33
N SER A 117 -12.56 -3.93 -5.56
CA SER A 117 -12.72 -2.94 -4.51
C SER A 117 -13.58 -1.76 -4.97
N THR A 118 -14.11 -1.04 -4.01
CA THR A 118 -14.76 0.25 -4.18
C THR A 118 -14.03 1.28 -3.32
N GLY A 119 -14.00 2.53 -3.77
CA GLY A 119 -13.40 3.62 -3.02
C GLY A 119 -13.66 4.98 -3.66
N ARG A 120 -13.36 6.06 -2.95
CA ARG A 120 -13.49 7.44 -3.47
C ARG A 120 -12.19 7.88 -4.11
N ALA A 121 -12.06 7.73 -5.43
CA ALA A 121 -10.82 7.98 -6.17
C ALA A 121 -10.87 9.27 -7.00
N SER A 122 -9.69 9.86 -7.19
CA SER A 122 -9.39 10.95 -8.11
C SER A 122 -7.98 10.78 -8.70
N CYS A 123 -7.60 11.60 -9.67
CA CYS A 123 -6.23 11.62 -10.18
C CYS A 123 -5.17 12.00 -9.12
N ALA A 124 -5.58 12.54 -7.97
CA ALA A 124 -4.70 12.91 -6.86
C ALA A 124 -4.59 11.83 -5.76
N GLY A 125 -5.32 10.72 -5.90
CA GLY A 125 -5.33 9.64 -4.92
C GLY A 125 -6.74 9.25 -4.49
N VAL A 126 -6.84 8.62 -3.32
CA VAL A 126 -8.02 7.85 -2.94
C VAL A 126 -8.19 7.67 -1.44
N ARG A 127 -9.41 7.30 -1.04
CA ARG A 127 -9.78 6.99 0.34
C ARG A 127 -10.98 6.06 0.40
N ASP A 128 -11.29 5.60 1.61
CA ASP A 128 -12.48 4.82 1.93
C ASP A 128 -12.54 3.52 1.11
N VAL A 129 -11.41 2.81 1.03
CA VAL A 129 -11.28 1.62 0.19
C VAL A 129 -11.83 0.40 0.90
N HIS A 130 -12.77 -0.27 0.24
CA HIS A 130 -13.36 -1.50 0.70
C HIS A 130 -13.36 -2.53 -0.42
N GLY A 131 -13.13 -3.80 -0.11
CA GLY A 131 -13.15 -4.80 -1.15
C GLY A 131 -12.75 -6.18 -0.66
N LYS A 132 -12.42 -7.03 -1.62
CA LYS A 132 -11.92 -8.37 -1.41
C LYS A 132 -10.96 -8.75 -2.53
N GLY A 133 -9.85 -9.36 -2.15
CA GLY A 133 -8.95 -10.03 -3.06
C GLY A 133 -8.80 -11.51 -2.68
N THR A 134 -8.54 -12.35 -3.68
CA THR A 134 -8.19 -13.75 -3.49
C THR A 134 -6.88 -14.01 -4.20
N ILE A 135 -5.96 -14.68 -3.51
CA ILE A 135 -4.68 -15.11 -4.08
C ILE A 135 -4.69 -16.62 -4.15
N THR A 136 -4.51 -17.17 -5.34
CA THR A 136 -4.18 -18.59 -5.52
C THR A 136 -2.67 -18.72 -5.55
N TRP A 137 -2.11 -19.56 -4.70
CA TRP A 137 -0.67 -19.76 -4.59
C TRP A 137 -0.22 -21.02 -5.31
N TYR A 138 1.00 -20.97 -5.81
CA TYR A 138 1.64 -22.08 -6.52
C TYR A 138 3.06 -22.34 -6.01
N GLY A 139 3.44 -23.62 -6.04
CA GLY A 139 4.76 -24.13 -5.70
C GLY A 139 5.79 -23.94 -6.81
N ALA A 140 7.01 -24.44 -6.58
CA ALA A 140 8.09 -24.38 -7.58
C ALA A 140 7.82 -25.27 -8.81
N ASP A 141 7.04 -26.33 -8.62
CA ASP A 141 6.54 -27.26 -9.62
C ASP A 141 5.30 -26.74 -10.37
N GLY A 142 4.82 -25.54 -10.03
CA GLY A 142 3.60 -24.97 -10.61
C GLY A 142 2.30 -25.57 -10.07
N THR A 143 2.35 -26.46 -9.08
CA THR A 143 1.14 -27.02 -8.48
C THR A 143 0.50 -26.02 -7.52
N ARG A 144 -0.84 -26.08 -7.39
CA ARG A 144 -1.57 -25.20 -6.48
C ARG A 144 -1.30 -25.62 -5.03
N THR A 145 -0.71 -24.73 -4.24
CA THR A 145 -0.33 -25.00 -2.83
C THR A 145 -1.31 -24.40 -1.82
N GLY A 146 -2.15 -23.45 -2.23
CA GLY A 146 -3.14 -22.88 -1.33
C GLY A 146 -3.91 -21.70 -1.89
N MET A 147 -4.68 -21.07 -1.01
CA MET A 147 -5.43 -19.86 -1.32
C MET A 147 -5.45 -18.92 -0.11
N SER A 148 -5.26 -17.63 -0.36
CA SER A 148 -5.40 -16.56 0.64
C SER A 148 -6.53 -15.62 0.29
N THR A 149 -7.23 -15.11 1.30
CA THR A 149 -8.20 -14.01 1.13
C THR A 149 -7.63 -12.74 1.72
N VAL A 150 -7.57 -11.68 0.92
CA VAL A 150 -7.11 -10.35 1.34
C VAL A 150 -8.33 -9.44 1.45
N ARG A 151 -8.38 -8.66 2.52
CA ARG A 151 -9.32 -7.56 2.69
C ARG A 151 -8.55 -6.25 2.56
N PRO A 152 -8.71 -5.51 1.45
CA PRO A 152 -8.16 -4.16 1.34
C PRO A 152 -8.68 -3.31 2.49
N SER A 153 -7.78 -2.58 3.15
CA SER A 153 -8.12 -1.76 4.32
C SER A 153 -7.33 -0.45 4.34
N VAL A 154 -7.12 0.13 3.15
CA VAL A 154 -6.38 1.38 3.03
C VAL A 154 -7.33 2.54 3.32
N GLN A 155 -7.13 3.18 4.48
CA GLN A 155 -7.93 4.33 4.89
C GLN A 155 -7.70 5.52 3.95
N LYS A 156 -6.45 5.73 3.55
CA LYS A 156 -6.04 6.79 2.63
C LYS A 156 -4.73 6.42 1.95
N VAL A 157 -4.67 6.64 0.64
CA VAL A 157 -3.40 6.67 -0.10
C VAL A 157 -3.31 8.03 -0.77
N ALA A 158 -2.35 8.84 -0.31
CA ALA A 158 -1.98 10.07 -0.98
C ALA A 158 -0.86 9.73 -1.96
N GLY A 159 -1.13 9.84 -3.26
CA GLY A 159 -0.17 9.47 -4.28
C GLY A 159 -0.75 9.57 -5.68
N TYR A 160 0.14 9.81 -6.64
CA TYR A 160 -0.20 9.87 -8.07
C TYR A 160 -0.54 8.50 -8.67
N ASN A 161 -0.30 7.40 -7.94
CA ASN A 161 -0.59 6.05 -8.42
C ASN A 161 -1.82 5.44 -7.73
N PRO A 162 -3.00 5.41 -8.39
CA PRO A 162 -4.17 4.72 -7.85
C PRO A 162 -3.97 3.19 -7.74
N GLY A 163 -2.94 2.62 -8.35
CA GLY A 163 -2.59 1.20 -8.23
C GLY A 163 -2.12 0.79 -6.83
N ASP A 164 -1.50 1.70 -6.07
CA ASP A 164 -0.95 1.41 -4.72
C ASP A 164 -2.05 1.00 -3.73
N MET A 165 -3.30 1.38 -4.00
CA MET A 165 -4.45 1.05 -3.18
C MET A 165 -4.80 -0.43 -3.13
N LEU A 166 -4.56 -1.14 -4.23
CA LEU A 166 -4.96 -2.54 -4.37
C LEU A 166 -3.98 -3.47 -3.66
N LEU A 167 -2.81 -2.94 -3.30
CA LEU A 167 -1.70 -3.68 -2.72
C LEU A 167 -1.56 -3.44 -1.21
N GLY A 168 -2.56 -2.81 -0.58
CA GLY A 168 -2.64 -2.59 0.86
C GLY A 168 -3.83 -3.31 1.49
N GLY A 169 -3.62 -4.00 2.61
CA GLY A 169 -4.74 -4.63 3.34
C GLY A 169 -4.31 -5.64 4.39
N ARG A 170 -5.21 -6.56 4.71
CA ARG A 170 -4.94 -7.67 5.64
C ARG A 170 -5.37 -9.00 5.06
N VAL A 171 -4.56 -10.02 5.23
CA VAL A 171 -4.93 -11.40 4.91
C VAL A 171 -5.87 -11.92 5.99
N THR A 172 -7.09 -12.27 5.62
CA THR A 172 -8.14 -12.75 6.53
C THR A 172 -8.25 -14.27 6.58
N LYS A 173 -7.75 -14.98 5.56
CA LYS A 173 -7.77 -16.45 5.46
C LYS A 173 -6.56 -16.98 4.69
N GLY A 174 -6.17 -18.22 4.94
CA GLY A 174 -5.10 -18.95 4.22
C GLY A 174 -3.77 -18.97 4.97
N ALA A 175 -2.71 -19.42 4.28
CA ALA A 175 -1.37 -19.64 4.87
C ALA A 175 -0.73 -18.39 5.51
N LEU A 176 -1.15 -17.20 5.08
CA LEU A 176 -0.67 -15.91 5.57
C LEU A 176 -1.71 -15.19 6.45
N ALA A 177 -2.71 -15.90 7.00
CA ALA A 177 -3.79 -15.26 7.77
C ALA A 177 -3.23 -14.42 8.93
N GLY A 178 -3.81 -13.23 9.12
CA GLY A 178 -3.37 -12.26 10.11
C GLY A 178 -2.39 -11.22 9.56
N ALA A 179 -1.61 -11.58 8.53
CA ALA A 179 -0.59 -10.71 7.96
C ALA A 179 -1.16 -9.44 7.33
N ASN A 180 -0.46 -8.33 7.52
CA ASN A 180 -0.67 -7.11 6.76
C ASN A 180 -0.01 -7.22 5.39
N VAL A 181 -0.66 -6.67 4.38
CA VAL A 181 -0.20 -6.62 3.00
C VAL A 181 0.16 -5.18 2.71
N VAL A 182 1.40 -4.96 2.25
CA VAL A 182 1.90 -3.65 1.85
C VAL A 182 2.56 -3.81 0.50
N GLY A 183 2.23 -2.94 -0.45
CA GLY A 183 2.86 -2.98 -1.75
C GLY A 183 2.82 -1.63 -2.44
N THR A 184 3.62 -1.58 -3.50
CA THR A 184 3.78 -0.41 -4.36
C THR A 184 3.62 -0.89 -5.78
N ALA A 185 2.95 -0.10 -6.61
CA ALA A 185 2.94 -0.25 -8.04
C ALA A 185 3.60 0.97 -8.68
N THR A 186 4.07 0.82 -9.91
CA THR A 186 4.45 1.90 -10.81
C THR A 186 3.63 1.71 -12.08
N PRO A 187 2.89 2.73 -12.54
CA PRO A 187 2.16 2.62 -13.80
C PRO A 187 3.14 2.40 -14.96
N THR A 188 2.84 1.44 -15.82
CA THR A 188 3.57 1.24 -17.08
C THR A 188 2.83 1.84 -18.28
N SER A 189 1.56 2.21 -18.08
CA SER A 189 0.74 2.96 -19.04
C SER A 189 0.76 4.46 -18.75
N ASP A 190 0.51 5.29 -19.78
CA ASP A 190 0.41 6.73 -19.63
C ASP A 190 -0.78 7.16 -18.75
N VAL A 191 -0.48 7.75 -17.60
CA VAL A 191 -1.45 8.29 -16.64
C VAL A 191 -1.60 9.81 -16.72
N SER A 192 -0.81 10.49 -17.58
CA SER A 192 -0.83 11.96 -17.72
C SER A 192 -2.19 12.49 -18.18
N VAL A 193 -2.94 11.66 -18.91
CA VAL A 193 -4.28 12.00 -19.41
C VAL A 193 -5.39 11.89 -18.37
N CYS A 194 -5.10 11.49 -17.12
CA CYS A 194 -6.13 11.31 -16.09
C CYS A 194 -6.94 12.59 -15.86
N ALA A 195 -6.28 13.75 -15.78
CA ALA A 195 -6.97 15.01 -15.48
C ALA A 195 -7.88 15.48 -16.64
N THR A 196 -7.53 15.16 -17.89
CA THR A 196 -8.21 15.66 -19.08
C THR A 196 -9.23 14.69 -19.64
N LYS A 197 -8.89 13.40 -19.74
CA LYS A 197 -9.74 12.35 -20.33
C LYS A 197 -10.31 11.38 -19.29
N GLY A 198 -9.69 11.32 -18.13
CA GLY A 198 -9.94 10.28 -17.14
C GLY A 198 -9.16 9.00 -17.42
N LEU A 199 -9.07 8.16 -16.40
CA LEU A 199 -8.31 6.91 -16.42
C LEU A 199 -9.26 5.73 -16.23
N GLY A 200 -9.53 5.00 -17.32
CA GLY A 200 -10.41 3.82 -17.29
C GLY A 200 -9.67 2.52 -16.99
N ALA A 201 -8.39 2.44 -17.35
CA ALA A 201 -7.54 1.29 -17.10
C ALA A 201 -6.09 1.72 -16.92
N VAL A 202 -5.32 0.93 -16.15
CA VAL A 202 -3.88 1.15 -15.95
C VAL A 202 -3.17 -0.20 -15.85
N HIS A 203 -2.01 -0.29 -16.49
CA HIS A 203 -1.08 -1.39 -16.27
C HIS A 203 0.00 -0.94 -15.28
N GLY A 204 0.55 -1.88 -14.52
CA GLY A 204 1.63 -1.57 -13.61
C GLY A 204 2.43 -2.79 -13.17
N THR A 205 3.59 -2.50 -12.61
CA THR A 205 4.50 -3.45 -11.98
C THR A 205 4.94 -2.94 -10.62
N GLY A 206 5.44 -3.81 -9.75
CA GLY A 206 6.00 -3.37 -8.48
C GLY A 206 6.27 -4.52 -7.53
N LYS A 207 6.08 -4.28 -6.24
CA LYS A 207 6.39 -5.25 -5.18
C LYS A 207 5.27 -5.30 -4.14
N ILE A 208 5.02 -6.49 -3.60
CA ILE A 208 4.12 -6.73 -2.48
C ILE A 208 4.85 -7.49 -1.39
N THR A 209 4.60 -7.11 -0.14
CA THR A 209 5.22 -7.66 1.07
C THR A 209 4.12 -8.01 2.06
N PHE A 210 4.24 -9.17 2.68
CA PHE A 210 3.37 -9.65 3.73
C PHE A 210 4.14 -9.59 5.05
N ILE A 211 3.60 -8.91 6.06
CA ILE A 211 4.24 -8.69 7.35
C ILE A 211 3.31 -9.09 8.50
N SER A 212 3.84 -9.59 9.62
CA SER A 212 3.06 -9.93 10.81
C SER A 212 2.58 -8.72 11.61
#